data_AF-A0A235I4I1-F1
#
_entry.id   AF-A0A235I4I1-F1
#
_cell.length_a   1.000
_cell.length_b   1.000
_cell.length_c   1.000
_cell.angle_alpha   90.00
_cell.angle_beta   90.00
_cell.angle_gamma   90.00
#
_symmetry.space_group_name_H-M   'P 1'
#
loop_
_entity.id
_entity.type
_entity.pdbx_description
1 polymer ?
#
loop_
_entity_poly.entity_id
_entity_poly.type
_entity_poly.pdbx_seq_one_letter_code
_entity_poly.pdbx_strand_id
1 'polypeptide(L)'
;MTNTQKMVRLNLDLSPELNQILDELANKIGTNKSDVLRQAITLMQIMVIAKEETKKLGVPEANQLIVNEIILSSEQQPKPHTSEAFLETFGTWEDTRTAEEIVDEIYSSRTISDRNYSL
;
A
#
# COMPACT_ATOMS: atom_id res chain seq x y z
N MET A 1 8.74 11.12 -32.90
CA MET A 1 7.41 10.79 -33.44
C MET A 1 6.45 10.74 -32.27
N THR A 2 5.71 11.82 -32.01
CA THR A 2 4.79 11.91 -30.87
C THR A 2 3.50 11.16 -31.23
N ASN A 3 3.30 9.99 -30.62
CA ASN A 3 2.03 9.28 -30.71
C ASN A 3 1.00 10.10 -29.92
N THR A 4 0.34 11.05 -30.59
CA THR A 4 -0.84 11.73 -30.06
C THR A 4 -1.90 10.66 -29.88
N GLN A 5 -1.99 10.16 -28.64
CA GLN A 5 -2.92 9.13 -28.21
C GLN A 5 -4.28 9.34 -28.87
N LYS A 6 -4.73 8.33 -29.62
CA LYS A 6 -5.97 8.33 -30.37
C LYS A 6 -7.15 8.54 -29.40
N MET A 7 -7.56 9.78 -29.20
CA MET A 7 -8.72 10.11 -28.39
C MET A 7 -9.97 9.53 -29.04
N VAL A 8 -10.69 8.69 -28.30
CA VAL A 8 -11.98 8.13 -28.72
C VAL A 8 -13.09 9.07 -28.25
N ARG A 9 -13.95 9.51 -29.17
CA ARG A 9 -15.16 10.27 -28.83
C ARG A 9 -16.25 9.32 -28.39
N LEU A 10 -16.87 9.60 -27.25
CA LEU A 10 -17.95 8.82 -26.67
C LEU A 10 -19.20 9.71 -26.58
N ASN A 11 -20.34 9.21 -27.06
CA ASN A 11 -21.64 9.84 -26.85
C ASN A 11 -22.38 9.05 -25.78
N LEU A 12 -22.94 9.76 -24.80
CA LEU A 12 -23.64 9.17 -23.66
C LEU A 12 -24.98 9.88 -23.49
N ASP A 13 -26.02 9.09 -23.30
CA ASP A 13 -27.31 9.61 -22.87
C ASP A 13 -27.33 9.68 -21.34
N LEU A 14 -27.55 10.87 -20.80
CA LEU A 14 -27.53 11.14 -19.37
C LEU A 14 -28.87 11.77 -18.94
N SER A 15 -29.30 11.51 -17.71
CA SER A 15 -30.42 12.24 -17.13
C SER A 15 -30.07 13.72 -16.94
N PRO A 16 -31.06 14.63 -16.98
CA PRO A 16 -30.81 16.06 -16.79
C PRO A 16 -30.17 16.37 -15.44
N GLU A 17 -30.61 15.67 -14.39
CA GLU A 17 -30.07 15.77 -13.03
C GLU A 17 -28.58 15.41 -12.97
N LEU A 18 -28.19 14.29 -13.60
CA LEU A 18 -26.81 13.84 -13.60
C LEU A 18 -25.92 14.79 -14.42
N ASN A 19 -26.43 15.29 -15.53
CA ASN A 19 -25.71 16.27 -16.33
C ASN A 19 -25.46 17.58 -15.54
N GLN A 20 -26.41 17.99 -14.70
CA GLN A 20 -26.25 19.14 -13.81
C GLN A 20 -25.21 18.88 -12.71
N ILE A 21 -25.24 17.70 -12.08
CA ILE A 21 -24.23 17.34 -11.07
C ILE A 21 -22.83 17.35 -11.68
N LEU A 22 -22.67 16.84 -12.92
CA LEU A 22 -21.39 16.89 -13.63
C LEU A 22 -20.94 18.32 -13.91
N ASP A 23 -21.86 19.24 -14.24
CA ASP A 23 -21.56 20.67 -14.38
C ASP A 23 -21.09 21.28 -13.05
N GLU A 24 -21.81 21.02 -11.97
CA GLU A 24 -21.49 21.55 -10.64
C GLU A 24 -20.12 21.06 -10.14
N LEU A 25 -19.83 19.76 -10.33
CA LEU A 25 -18.54 19.17 -9.99
C LEU A 25 -17.41 19.73 -10.86
N ALA A 26 -17.64 19.87 -12.17
CA ALA A 26 -16.67 20.46 -13.08
C ALA A 26 -16.32 21.90 -12.66
N ASN A 27 -17.33 22.71 -12.34
CA ASN A 27 -17.16 24.08 -11.86
C ASN A 27 -16.42 24.15 -10.52
N LYS A 28 -16.74 23.24 -9.58
CA LYS A 28 -16.11 23.20 -8.25
C LYS A 28 -14.62 22.85 -8.31
N ILE A 29 -14.24 21.96 -9.23
CA ILE A 29 -12.87 21.47 -9.38
C ILE A 29 -12.08 22.31 -10.41
N GLY A 30 -12.75 23.22 -11.13
CA GLY A 30 -12.13 24.03 -12.18
C GLY A 30 -11.76 23.24 -13.43
N THR A 31 -12.51 22.18 -13.74
CA THR A 31 -12.26 21.26 -14.88
C THR A 31 -13.47 21.19 -15.80
N ASN A 32 -13.44 20.30 -16.80
CA ASN A 32 -14.59 20.03 -17.66
C ASN A 32 -15.29 18.70 -17.30
N LYS A 33 -16.54 18.53 -17.76
CA LYS A 33 -17.31 17.30 -17.52
C LYS A 33 -16.60 16.03 -17.95
N SER A 34 -15.84 16.07 -19.05
CA SER A 34 -15.12 14.91 -19.54
C SER A 34 -14.00 14.49 -18.59
N ASP A 35 -13.32 15.46 -17.95
CA ASP A 35 -12.29 15.20 -16.95
C ASP A 35 -12.89 14.65 -15.66
N VAL A 36 -14.03 15.19 -15.22
CA VAL A 36 -14.79 14.64 -14.08
C VAL A 36 -15.16 13.19 -14.35
N LEU A 37 -15.68 12.88 -15.55
CA LEU A 37 -16.01 11.50 -15.95
C LEU A 37 -14.77 10.60 -16.00
N ARG A 38 -13.64 11.08 -16.55
CA ARG A 38 -12.37 10.34 -16.55
C ARG A 38 -11.93 10.00 -15.14
N GLN A 39 -11.93 10.97 -14.23
CA GLN A 39 -11.55 10.77 -12.83
C GLN A 39 -12.47 9.78 -12.13
N ALA A 40 -13.79 9.90 -12.32
CA ALA A 40 -14.77 9.00 -11.74
C ALA A 40 -14.56 7.55 -12.20
N ILE A 41 -14.27 7.33 -13.49
CA ILE A 41 -13.96 6.00 -14.03
C ILE A 41 -12.67 5.46 -13.41
N THR A 42 -11.62 6.27 -13.29
CA THR A 42 -10.36 5.85 -12.65
C THR A 42 -10.59 5.41 -11.20
N LEU A 43 -11.38 6.17 -10.43
CA LEU A 43 -11.72 5.81 -9.05
C LEU A 43 -12.50 4.50 -8.99
N MET A 44 -13.46 4.31 -9.89
CA MET A 44 -14.20 3.04 -10.00
C MET A 44 -13.28 1.87 -10.34
N GLN A 45 -12.32 2.05 -11.25
CA GLN A 45 -11.34 1.01 -11.60
C GLN A 45 -10.50 0.60 -10.38
N ILE A 46 -9.98 1.57 -9.63
CA ILE A 46 -9.20 1.31 -8.41
C ILE A 46 -10.05 0.52 -7.40
N MET A 47 -11.30 0.93 -7.20
CA MET A 47 -12.22 0.25 -6.28
C MET A 47 -12.48 -1.21 -6.71
N VAL A 48 -12.69 -1.47 -8.00
CA VAL A 48 -12.91 -2.82 -8.53
C VAL A 48 -11.67 -3.70 -8.32
N ILE A 49 -10.48 -3.19 -8.63
CA ILE A 49 -9.21 -3.92 -8.44
C ILE A 49 -9.02 -4.25 -6.95
N ALA A 50 -9.19 -3.27 -6.07
CA ALA A 50 -9.07 -3.47 -4.62
C ALA A 50 -10.06 -4.53 -4.11
N LYS A 51 -11.30 -4.52 -4.62
CA LYS A 51 -12.32 -5.53 -4.26
C LYS A 51 -11.95 -6.94 -4.74
N GLU A 52 -11.35 -7.07 -5.92
CA GLU A 52 -10.87 -8.37 -6.42
C GLU A 52 -9.70 -8.90 -5.59
N GLU A 53 -8.78 -8.02 -5.19
CA GLU A 53 -7.63 -8.38 -4.35
C GLU A 53 -8.05 -8.78 -2.93
N THR A 54 -8.97 -8.05 -2.29
CA THR A 54 -9.50 -8.43 -0.96
C THR A 54 -10.26 -9.76 -1.02
N LYS A 55 -10.98 -10.04 -2.10
CA LYS A 55 -11.63 -11.34 -2.34
C LYS A 55 -10.62 -12.46 -2.52
N LYS A 56 -9.48 -12.22 -3.19
CA LYS A 56 -8.40 -13.21 -3.34
C LYS A 56 -7.63 -13.44 -2.04
N LEU A 57 -7.56 -12.44 -1.16
CA LEU A 57 -6.86 -12.52 0.13
C LEU A 57 -7.69 -13.15 1.25
N GLY A 58 -8.96 -13.51 1.00
CA GLY A 58 -9.84 -14.17 1.98
C GLY A 58 -10.13 -13.33 3.22
N VAL A 59 -9.93 -12.01 3.16
CA VAL A 59 -10.16 -11.10 4.29
C VAL A 59 -11.66 -10.79 4.36
N PRO A 60 -12.37 -11.16 5.45
CA PRO A 60 -13.76 -10.80 5.60
C PRO A 60 -13.88 -9.28 5.72
N GLU A 61 -14.85 -8.75 4.99
CA GLU A 61 -15.19 -7.35 4.80
C GLU A 61 -15.40 -6.65 6.15
N ALA A 62 -14.32 -6.15 6.75
CA ALA A 62 -14.36 -5.32 7.94
C ALA A 62 -13.93 -3.92 7.53
N ASN A 63 -14.89 -3.11 7.06
CA ASN A 63 -14.96 -1.65 7.23
C ASN A 63 -13.60 -0.90 7.36
N GLN A 64 -12.64 -1.16 6.47
CA GLN A 64 -11.40 -0.40 6.46
C GLN A 64 -11.64 0.79 5.56
N LEU A 65 -12.01 1.87 6.24
CA LEU A 65 -11.94 3.26 5.85
C LEU A 65 -10.78 3.53 4.87
N ILE A 66 -11.00 3.32 3.58
CA ILE A 66 -10.14 3.84 2.51
C ILE A 66 -10.51 5.32 2.34
N VAL A 67 -10.29 6.11 3.38
CA VAL A 67 -10.44 7.58 3.37
C VAL A 67 -9.07 8.24 3.24
N ASN A 68 -7.97 7.52 3.42
CA ASN A 68 -6.71 8.20 3.73
C ASN A 68 -5.81 8.54 2.54
N GLU A 69 -5.90 7.91 1.36
CA GLU A 69 -4.79 8.02 0.39
C GLU A 69 -5.22 8.11 -1.09
N ILE A 70 -6.22 8.94 -1.41
CA ILE A 70 -6.28 9.57 -2.75
C ILE A 70 -5.50 10.89 -2.70
N ILE A 71 -4.32 10.87 -2.08
CA ILE A 71 -3.27 11.84 -2.37
C ILE A 71 -2.54 11.21 -3.54
N LEU A 72 -2.67 11.86 -4.69
CA LEU A 72 -1.85 11.68 -5.88
C LEU A 72 -0.52 11.02 -5.50
N SER A 73 -0.28 9.80 -5.99
CA SER A 73 1.06 9.21 -6.02
C SER A 73 1.92 10.02 -6.99
N SER A 74 2.19 11.26 -6.63
CA SER A 74 3.25 12.10 -7.13
C SER A 74 4.27 12.11 -5.99
N GLU A 75 5.41 11.48 -6.26
CA GLU A 75 6.59 11.49 -5.40
C GLU A 75 6.48 10.66 -4.10
N GLN A 76 6.45 9.33 -4.25
CA GLN A 76 7.12 8.49 -3.25
C GLN A 76 8.62 8.79 -3.31
N GLN A 77 9.05 9.79 -2.53
CA GLN A 77 10.43 9.80 -2.05
C GLN A 77 10.71 8.43 -1.42
N PRO A 78 11.92 7.85 -1.60
CA PRO A 78 12.24 6.57 -0.99
C PRO A 78 12.16 6.75 0.52
N LYS A 79 11.04 6.31 1.11
CA LYS A 79 10.87 6.24 2.55
C LYS A 79 11.97 5.29 3.03
N PRO A 80 12.82 5.69 4.00
CA PRO A 80 13.83 4.80 4.53
C PRO A 80 13.13 3.51 4.91
N HIS A 81 13.60 2.43 4.31
CA HIS A 81 13.03 1.10 4.42
C HIS A 81 12.97 0.80 5.91
N THR A 82 11.91 0.15 6.37
CA THR A 82 11.61 -0.08 7.80
C THR A 82 12.78 -0.58 8.64
N SER A 83 13.82 -1.15 8.01
CA SER A 83 15.10 -1.49 8.62
C SER A 83 15.98 -0.30 9.01
N GLU A 84 16.03 0.80 8.24
CA GLU A 84 16.84 1.98 8.56
C GLU A 84 16.32 2.72 9.81
N ALA A 85 15.01 2.91 9.93
CA ALA A 85 14.39 3.48 11.13
C ALA A 85 14.58 2.58 12.37
N PHE A 86 14.65 1.27 12.16
CA PHE A 86 14.91 0.30 13.22
C PHE A 86 16.38 0.35 13.67
N LEU A 87 17.33 0.46 12.73
CA LEU A 87 18.75 0.67 13.00
C LEU A 87 19.02 2.00 13.71
N GLU A 88 18.25 3.05 13.41
CA GLU A 88 18.35 4.34 14.09
C GLU A 88 17.85 4.26 15.55
N THR A 89 16.77 3.51 15.80
CA THR A 89 16.16 3.40 17.14
C THR A 89 16.96 2.48 18.06
N PHE A 90 17.48 1.37 17.53
CA PHE A 90 18.10 0.31 18.34
C PHE A 90 19.62 0.19 18.14
N GLY A 91 20.20 0.97 17.24
CA GLY A 91 21.62 0.89 16.87
C GLY A 91 21.94 -0.34 16.02
N THR A 92 23.19 -0.42 15.53
CA THR A 92 23.70 -1.66 14.94
C THR A 92 23.93 -2.67 16.05
N TRP A 93 23.42 -3.88 15.87
CA TRP A 93 23.70 -5.02 16.75
C TRP A 93 25.14 -5.48 16.48
N GLU A 94 26.11 -4.72 16.99
CA GLU A 94 27.52 -5.07 16.93
C GLU A 94 27.78 -6.18 17.96
N ASP A 95 27.69 -7.43 17.50
CA ASP A 95 28.14 -8.57 18.30
C ASP A 95 29.66 -8.69 18.16
N THR A 96 30.39 -8.41 19.24
CA THR A 96 31.86 -8.49 19.27
C THR A 96 32.38 -9.92 19.41
N ARG A 97 31.48 -10.90 19.61
CA ARG A 97 31.85 -12.31 19.76
C ARG A 97 32.20 -12.92 18.41
N THR A 98 33.13 -13.88 18.44
CA THR A 98 33.46 -14.67 17.26
C THR A 98 32.35 -15.70 16.98
N ALA A 99 32.24 -16.17 15.74
CA ALA A 99 31.22 -17.14 15.35
C ALA A 99 31.32 -18.43 16.18
N GLU A 100 32.55 -18.83 16.52
CA GLU A 100 32.86 -19.99 17.35
C GLU A 100 32.33 -19.83 18.78
N GLU A 101 32.43 -18.64 19.34
CA GLU A 101 31.99 -18.30 20.70
C GLU A 101 30.47 -18.28 20.82
N ILE A 102 29.79 -17.75 19.79
CA ILE A 102 28.32 -17.78 19.68
C ILE A 102 27.83 -19.22 19.59
N VAL A 103 28.50 -20.05 18.79
CA VAL A 103 28.17 -21.47 18.65
C VAL A 103 28.31 -22.20 20.00
N ASP A 104 29.42 -21.98 20.70
CA ASP A 104 29.67 -22.61 22.01
C ASP A 104 28.65 -22.18 23.07
N GLU A 105 28.26 -20.90 23.12
CA GLU A 105 27.20 -20.40 24.00
C GLU A 105 25.84 -21.04 23.73
N ILE A 106 25.48 -21.23 22.45
CA ILE A 106 24.22 -21.88 22.08
C ILE A 106 24.21 -23.34 22.52
N TYR A 107 25.32 -24.07 22.33
CA TYR A 107 25.40 -25.48 22.71
C TYR A 107 25.48 -25.67 24.22
N SER A 108 26.29 -24.87 24.93
CA SER A 108 26.35 -24.89 26.40
C SER A 108 25.00 -24.55 27.05
N SER A 109 24.26 -23.60 26.49
CA SER A 109 22.91 -23.25 26.96
C SER A 109 21.85 -24.31 26.65
N ARG A 110 22.03 -25.10 25.58
CA ARG A 110 21.14 -26.21 25.21
C ARG A 110 21.50 -27.52 25.90
N THR A 111 22.68 -27.66 26.49
CA THR A 111 23.09 -28.84 27.26
C THR A 111 22.93 -28.65 28.76
N ILE A 112 21.77 -28.19 29.23
CA ILE A 112 21.32 -28.56 30.58
C ILE A 112 20.67 -29.94 30.46
N SER A 113 21.50 -30.99 30.38
CA SER A 113 21.06 -32.30 30.87
C SER A 113 21.33 -32.30 32.38
N ASP A 114 20.45 -31.63 33.12
CA ASP A 114 20.34 -31.75 34.58
C ASP A 114 19.81 -33.16 34.91
N ARG A 115 20.66 -34.17 34.68
CA ARG A 115 20.49 -35.50 35.25
C ARG A 115 21.42 -35.60 36.43
N ASN A 116 21.11 -34.83 37.46
CA ASN A 116 21.46 -35.17 38.83
C ASN A 116 20.80 -36.52 39.18
N TYR A 117 21.47 -37.63 38.90
CA TYR A 117 21.22 -38.88 39.62
C TYR A 117 22.22 -38.94 40.77
N SER A 118 21.78 -38.52 41.97
CA SER A 118 22.46 -38.90 43.21
C SER A 118 22.43 -40.42 43.35
N LEU A 119 23.61 -41.02 43.55
CA LEU A 119 23.82 -42.41 43.93
C LEU A 119 23.26 -42.72 45.32
#